data_AF-A0A1H5B816-F1
#
_entry.id   AF-A0A1H5B816-F1
#
_cell.length_a   1.000
_cell.length_b   1.000
_cell.length_c   1.000
_cell.angle_alpha   90.00
_cell.angle_beta   90.00
_cell.angle_gamma   90.00
#
_symmetry.space_group_name_H-M   'P 1'
#
loop_
_entity.id
_entity.type
_entity.pdbx_description
1 polymer ?
#
loop_
_entity_poly.entity_id
_entity_poly.type
_entity_poly.pdbx_seq_one_letter_code
_entity_poly.pdbx_strand_id
1 'polypeptide(L)'
;MKTLLNKDFKQKTINTLRKRAGEMCSICKRLTSIPHTNPDKFINLGEAAHINGQNDAPNKRYDSSLTNEFLSSVANGIWLCRECHKKIDSDDKHYTVKFLNGLKEQHESDLFSGKLNYTKFTEYQKLEFEIYYLKDELSKMNNSELAIELKNAEKEKQQFKEKIEDIERSLLTTNKSLDEAKKCFFEKKRFRSNFEHYQ
;
A
#
# COMPACT_ATOMS: atom_id res chain seq x y z
N MET A 1 30.16 -27.94 -16.84
CA MET A 1 29.27 -27.59 -15.71
C MET A 1 28.98 -26.09 -15.77
N LYS A 2 27.78 -25.67 -16.17
CA LYS A 2 27.33 -24.27 -16.01
C LYS A 2 27.00 -24.10 -14.54
N THR A 3 27.87 -23.44 -13.78
CA THR A 3 27.60 -23.07 -12.39
C THR A 3 26.35 -22.18 -12.39
N LEU A 4 25.23 -22.71 -11.91
CA LEU A 4 24.01 -21.93 -11.69
C LEU A 4 24.30 -20.98 -10.53
N LEU A 5 24.87 -19.80 -10.85
CA LEU A 5 25.02 -18.70 -9.92
C LEU A 5 23.62 -18.33 -9.43
N ASN A 6 23.38 -18.52 -8.14
CA ASN A 6 22.07 -18.30 -7.53
C ASN A 6 21.73 -16.80 -7.56
N LYS A 7 20.84 -16.41 -8.47
CA LYS A 7 20.34 -15.04 -8.61
C LYS A 7 19.14 -14.76 -7.71
N ASP A 8 18.63 -15.77 -6.99
CA ASP A 8 17.43 -15.63 -6.17
C ASP A 8 17.73 -14.85 -4.89
N PHE A 9 16.70 -14.18 -4.39
CA PHE A 9 16.81 -13.46 -3.13
C PHE A 9 17.04 -14.45 -1.98
N LYS A 10 18.14 -14.24 -1.25
CA LYS A 10 18.34 -14.92 0.03
C LYS A 10 17.26 -14.50 1.02
N GLN A 11 16.96 -15.35 2.00
CA GLN A 11 15.94 -15.06 3.01
C GLN A 11 16.14 -13.71 3.73
N LYS A 12 17.40 -13.31 3.95
CA LYS A 12 17.74 -11.98 4.49
C LYS A 12 17.23 -10.86 3.59
N THR A 13 17.47 -10.93 2.28
CA THR A 13 17.01 -9.95 1.29
C THR A 13 15.48 -9.90 1.24
N ILE A 14 14.81 -11.06 1.20
CA ILE A 14 13.34 -11.15 1.23
C ILE A 14 12.78 -10.47 2.47
N ASN A 15 13.34 -10.77 3.65
CA ASN A 15 12.92 -10.16 4.91
C ASN A 15 13.15 -8.65 4.91
N THR A 16 14.29 -8.17 4.41
CA THR A 16 14.56 -6.73 4.29
C THR A 16 13.55 -6.05 3.36
N LEU A 17 13.26 -6.62 2.19
CA LEU A 17 12.26 -6.08 1.26
C LEU A 17 10.87 -5.99 1.90
N ARG A 18 10.43 -7.07 2.55
CA ARG A 18 9.17 -7.11 3.29
C ARG A 18 9.07 -6.02 4.35
N LYS A 19 10.11 -5.85 5.18
CA LYS A 19 10.12 -4.87 6.26
C LYS A 19 10.22 -3.43 5.77
N ARG A 20 10.99 -3.16 4.71
CA ARG A 20 11.05 -1.83 4.07
C ARG A 20 9.70 -1.39 3.49
N ALA A 21 8.93 -2.35 2.98
CA ALA A 21 7.58 -2.10 2.49
C ALA A 21 6.51 -2.11 3.60
N GLY A 22 6.90 -2.10 4.89
CA GLY A 22 5.95 -2.09 6.00
C GLY A 22 5.02 -3.30 6.02
N GLU A 23 5.44 -4.42 5.44
CA GLU A 23 4.60 -5.60 5.21
C GLU A 23 3.32 -5.30 4.40
N MET A 24 3.36 -4.28 3.53
CA MET A 24 2.31 -3.90 2.59
C MET A 24 2.78 -4.07 1.15
N CYS A 25 1.85 -4.36 0.24
CA CYS A 25 2.17 -4.35 -1.19
C CYS A 25 2.56 -2.94 -1.64
N SER A 26 3.73 -2.78 -2.26
CA SER A 26 4.19 -1.46 -2.71
C SER A 26 3.31 -0.82 -3.79
N ILE A 27 2.46 -1.58 -4.47
CA ILE A 27 1.53 -1.09 -5.50
C ILE A 27 0.15 -0.79 -4.91
N CYS A 28 -0.58 -1.83 -4.48
CA CYS A 28 -1.98 -1.68 -4.04
C CYS A 28 -2.14 -1.35 -2.55
N LYS A 29 -1.03 -1.23 -1.80
CA LYS A 29 -0.99 -0.89 -0.37
C LYS A 29 -1.70 -1.87 0.58
N ARG A 30 -2.21 -3.00 0.09
CA ARG A 30 -2.82 -4.03 0.94
C ARG A 30 -1.79 -4.67 1.88
N LEU A 31 -2.22 -5.03 3.08
CA LEU A 31 -1.42 -5.83 4.01
C LEU A 31 -1.04 -7.18 3.40
N THR A 32 0.18 -7.64 3.68
CA THR A 32 0.72 -8.91 3.19
C THR A 32 1.10 -9.88 4.30
N SER A 33 1.14 -9.43 5.55
CA SER A 33 1.17 -10.29 6.73
C SER A 33 -0.15 -10.12 7.48
N ILE A 34 -0.84 -11.22 7.77
CA ILE A 34 -2.06 -11.20 8.59
C ILE A 34 -2.01 -12.29 9.66
N PRO A 35 -2.80 -12.18 10.74
CA PRO A 35 -2.86 -13.20 11.78
C PRO A 35 -3.24 -14.58 11.26
N HIS A 36 -2.68 -15.62 11.86
CA HIS A 36 -3.17 -16.99 11.75
C HIS A 36 -3.95 -17.33 13.02
N THR A 37 -4.82 -18.34 12.97
CA THR A 37 -5.52 -18.87 14.15
C THR A 37 -4.59 -19.50 15.20
N ASN A 38 -3.30 -19.70 14.86
CA ASN A 38 -2.28 -20.20 15.77
C ASN A 38 -1.45 -18.97 16.18
N PRO A 39 -1.31 -18.68 17.48
CA PRO A 39 -0.64 -17.45 17.96
C PRO A 39 0.84 -17.36 17.58
N ASP A 40 1.52 -18.48 17.31
CA ASP A 40 2.93 -18.53 16.91
C ASP A 40 3.14 -18.42 15.38
N LYS A 41 2.05 -18.23 14.61
CA LYS A 41 2.08 -18.21 13.14
C LYS A 41 1.46 -16.95 12.55
N PHE A 42 1.80 -16.70 11.31
CA PHE A 42 1.20 -15.67 10.47
C PHE A 42 0.96 -16.22 9.07
N ILE A 43 0.02 -15.60 8.34
CA ILE A 43 -0.21 -15.89 6.92
C ILE A 43 0.55 -14.85 6.10
N ASN A 44 1.42 -15.31 5.20
CA ASN A 44 2.10 -14.47 4.22
C ASN A 44 1.37 -14.49 2.87
N LEU A 45 0.96 -13.32 2.41
CA LEU A 45 0.31 -13.06 1.13
C LEU A 45 1.20 -12.28 0.15
N GLY A 46 2.43 -11.98 0.56
CA GLY A 46 3.41 -11.19 -0.19
C GLY A 46 4.65 -11.97 -0.59
N GLU A 47 5.27 -11.52 -1.67
CA GLU A 47 6.41 -12.13 -2.34
C GLU A 47 7.37 -11.02 -2.82
N ALA A 48 8.67 -11.33 -2.84
CA ALA A 48 9.69 -10.43 -3.35
C ALA A 48 9.82 -10.62 -4.87
N ALA A 49 9.56 -9.57 -5.63
CA ALA A 49 9.67 -9.57 -7.08
C ALA A 49 10.94 -8.88 -7.54
N HIS A 50 11.56 -9.40 -8.60
CA HIS A 50 12.69 -8.75 -9.27
C HIS A 50 12.22 -7.61 -10.15
N ILE A 51 12.88 -6.45 -10.03
CA ILE A 51 12.67 -5.31 -10.92
C ILE A 51 13.35 -5.58 -12.26
N ASN A 52 14.64 -5.89 -12.27
CA ASN A 52 15.35 -6.44 -13.43
C ASN A 52 15.38 -7.95 -13.31
N GLY A 53 14.92 -8.64 -14.36
CA GLY A 53 14.87 -10.10 -14.37
C GLY A 53 16.24 -10.74 -14.50
N GLN A 54 16.28 -12.02 -14.14
CA GLN A 54 17.53 -12.75 -13.94
C GLN A 54 18.06 -13.41 -15.21
N ASN A 55 17.19 -13.73 -16.16
CA ASN A 55 17.53 -14.53 -17.32
C ASN A 55 17.12 -13.80 -18.60
N ASP A 56 17.90 -14.04 -19.64
CA ASP A 56 17.59 -13.64 -21.00
C ASP A 56 16.34 -14.40 -21.49
N ALA A 57 15.19 -13.88 -21.12
CA ALA A 57 13.88 -14.41 -21.44
C ALA A 57 12.98 -13.24 -21.85
N PRO A 58 12.08 -13.46 -22.81
CA PRO A 58 11.07 -12.48 -23.16
C PRO A 58 10.31 -12.04 -21.91
N ASN A 59 10.03 -10.75 -21.83
CA ASN A 59 9.19 -10.14 -20.81
C ASN A 59 9.77 -10.10 -19.38
N LYS A 60 11.10 -10.13 -19.24
CA LYS A 60 11.76 -10.12 -17.91
C LYS A 60 12.56 -8.87 -17.59
N ARG A 61 12.54 -7.82 -18.41
CA ARG A 61 13.39 -6.62 -18.18
C ARG A 61 14.86 -7.01 -17.92
N TYR A 62 15.35 -7.99 -18.67
CA TYR A 62 16.71 -8.51 -18.48
C TYR A 62 17.73 -7.52 -19.03
N ASP A 63 18.79 -7.29 -18.28
CA ASP A 63 19.95 -6.50 -18.67
C ASP A 63 21.22 -7.29 -18.38
N SER A 64 21.95 -7.64 -19.44
CA SER A 64 23.16 -8.46 -19.38
C SER A 64 24.35 -7.76 -18.71
N SER A 65 24.29 -6.44 -18.55
CA SER A 65 25.34 -5.67 -17.88
C SER A 65 25.28 -5.78 -16.35
N LEU A 66 24.18 -6.28 -15.79
CA LEU A 66 23.96 -6.36 -14.35
C LEU A 66 24.65 -7.57 -13.72
N THR A 67 25.25 -7.36 -12.55
CA THR A 67 25.92 -8.41 -11.79
C THR A 67 24.93 -9.28 -11.01
N ASN A 68 25.32 -10.52 -10.67
CA ASN A 68 24.49 -11.40 -9.84
C ASN A 68 24.30 -10.83 -8.42
N GLU A 69 25.31 -10.12 -7.91
CA GLU A 69 25.24 -9.42 -6.64
C GLU A 69 24.15 -8.35 -6.67
N PHE A 70 24.05 -7.58 -7.76
CA PHE A 70 22.99 -6.59 -7.92
C PHE A 70 21.61 -7.25 -8.08
N LEU A 71 21.50 -8.27 -8.94
CA LEU A 71 20.25 -8.96 -9.22
C LEU A 71 19.61 -9.58 -7.97
N SER A 72 20.44 -10.04 -7.03
CA SER A 72 20.02 -10.62 -5.74
C SER A 72 19.97 -9.62 -4.57
N SER A 73 20.21 -8.34 -4.84
CA SER A 73 20.22 -7.27 -3.83
C SER A 73 18.83 -6.70 -3.54
N VAL A 74 18.70 -6.04 -2.39
CA VAL A 74 17.49 -5.28 -2.01
C VAL A 74 17.18 -4.16 -3.01
N ALA A 75 18.19 -3.60 -3.68
CA ALA A 75 18.02 -2.52 -4.65
C ALA A 75 17.24 -2.97 -5.89
N ASN A 76 17.42 -4.24 -6.31
CA ASN A 76 16.71 -4.82 -7.46
C ASN A 76 15.36 -5.47 -7.08
N GLY A 77 14.90 -5.31 -5.85
CA GLY A 77 13.71 -5.99 -5.34
C GLY A 77 12.57 -5.03 -4.97
N ILE A 78 11.34 -5.47 -5.21
CA ILE A 78 10.10 -4.82 -4.73
C ILE A 78 9.21 -5.85 -4.04
N TRP A 79 8.54 -5.46 -2.96
CA TRP A 79 7.66 -6.35 -2.20
C TRP A 79 6.20 -6.20 -2.64
N LEU A 80 5.58 -7.28 -3.11
CA LEU A 80 4.25 -7.24 -3.74
C LEU A 80 3.35 -8.34 -3.19
N CYS A 81 2.04 -8.13 -3.26
CA CYS A 81 1.11 -9.25 -3.15
C CYS A 81 1.16 -10.11 -4.42
N ARG A 82 0.73 -11.38 -4.34
CA ARG A 82 0.72 -12.33 -5.47
C ARG A 82 0.05 -11.79 -6.74
N GLU A 83 -1.05 -11.07 -6.59
CA GLU A 83 -1.77 -10.48 -7.72
C GLU A 83 -0.96 -9.38 -8.42
N CYS A 84 -0.38 -8.47 -7.65
CA CYS A 84 0.48 -7.42 -8.20
C CYS A 84 1.77 -7.99 -8.79
N HIS A 85 2.35 -9.01 -8.15
CA HIS A 85 3.50 -9.74 -8.70
C HIS A 85 3.17 -10.32 -10.08
N LYS A 86 2.05 -11.05 -10.21
CA LYS A 86 1.60 -11.60 -11.50
C LYS A 86 1.37 -10.51 -12.54
N LYS A 87 0.79 -9.36 -12.17
CA LYS A 87 0.57 -8.23 -13.08
C LYS A 87 1.88 -7.71 -13.68
N ILE A 88 2.89 -7.48 -12.84
CA ILE A 88 4.17 -6.92 -13.32
C ILE A 88 4.98 -7.90 -14.17
N ASP A 89 4.80 -9.19 -13.97
CA ASP A 89 5.44 -10.24 -14.76
C ASP A 89 4.72 -10.47 -16.11
N SER A 90 3.44 -10.12 -16.19
CA SER A 90 2.63 -10.34 -17.39
C SER A 90 2.69 -9.18 -18.40
N ASP A 91 3.06 -7.97 -17.95
CA ASP A 91 3.12 -6.76 -18.79
C ASP A 91 4.37 -5.93 -18.48
N ASP A 92 5.52 -6.42 -18.91
CA ASP A 92 6.81 -5.79 -18.65
C ASP A 92 7.02 -4.48 -19.42
N LYS A 93 6.30 -4.30 -20.53
CA LYS A 93 6.28 -3.06 -21.31
C LYS A 93 5.60 -1.93 -20.53
N HIS A 94 4.50 -2.22 -19.85
CA HIS A 94 3.86 -1.26 -18.95
C HIS A 94 4.68 -1.10 -17.65
N TYR A 95 5.06 -2.21 -17.03
CA TYR A 95 5.80 -2.24 -15.78
C TYR A 95 7.31 -2.22 -16.00
N THR A 96 7.81 -1.13 -16.59
CA THR A 96 9.24 -0.92 -16.85
C THR A 96 10.07 -0.83 -15.55
N VAL A 97 11.38 -1.06 -15.65
CA VAL A 97 12.36 -0.92 -14.54
C VAL A 97 12.22 0.43 -13.85
N LYS A 98 12.20 1.52 -14.64
CA LYS A 98 12.06 2.89 -14.13
C LYS A 98 10.76 3.07 -13.35
N PHE A 99 9.65 2.53 -13.87
CA PHE A 99 8.36 2.67 -13.22
C PHE A 99 8.30 1.90 -11.90
N LEU A 100 8.80 0.66 -11.86
CA LEU A 100 8.86 -0.14 -10.64
C LEU A 100 9.75 0.48 -9.55
N ASN A 101 10.90 1.05 -9.93
CA ASN A 101 11.74 1.81 -8.99
C ASN A 101 10.99 3.01 -8.41
N GLY A 102 10.28 3.78 -9.25
CA GLY A 102 9.45 4.89 -8.78
C GLY A 102 8.34 4.46 -7.81
N LEU A 103 7.68 3.32 -8.09
CA LEU A 103 6.66 2.77 -7.19
C LEU A 103 7.23 2.34 -5.83
N LYS A 104 8.42 1.72 -5.84
CA LYS A 104 9.16 1.33 -4.63
C LYS A 104 9.53 2.56 -3.81
N GLU A 105 10.19 3.55 -4.42
CA GLU A 105 10.62 4.78 -3.76
C GLU A 105 9.46 5.57 -3.17
N GLN A 106 8.39 5.76 -3.96
CA GLN A 106 7.19 6.46 -3.50
C GLN A 106 6.55 5.73 -2.31
N HIS A 107 6.47 4.40 -2.35
CA HIS A 107 5.89 3.64 -1.26
C HIS A 107 6.71 3.74 0.04
N GLU A 108 8.03 3.61 -0.06
CA GLU A 108 8.92 3.74 1.09
C GLU A 108 8.88 5.17 1.66
N SER A 109 8.75 6.19 0.80
CA SER A 109 8.53 7.60 1.21
C SER A 109 7.18 7.81 1.89
N ASP A 110 6.11 7.21 1.38
CA ASP A 110 4.78 7.28 1.98
C ASP A 110 4.75 6.61 3.38
N LEU A 111 5.53 5.54 3.59
CA LEU A 111 5.71 4.92 4.91
C LEU A 111 6.52 5.83 5.84
N PHE A 112 7.64 6.36 5.36
CA PHE A 112 8.51 7.23 6.14
C PHE A 112 7.81 8.51 6.62
N SER A 113 7.01 9.12 5.74
CA SER A 113 6.20 10.29 6.08
C SER A 113 5.01 9.98 6.97
N GLY A 114 4.73 8.71 7.25
CA GLY A 114 3.56 8.27 8.00
C GLY A 114 2.24 8.41 7.24
N LYS A 115 2.25 8.75 5.95
CA LYS A 115 1.05 8.86 5.11
C LYS A 115 0.27 7.54 5.04
N LEU A 116 0.96 6.40 5.13
CA LEU A 116 0.34 5.07 5.18
C LEU A 116 0.11 4.57 6.61
N ASN A 117 0.64 5.27 7.62
CA ASN A 117 0.26 5.05 9.01
C ASN A 117 -1.08 5.75 9.21
N TYR A 118 -2.18 5.03 8.97
CA TYR A 118 -3.54 5.47 9.28
C TYR A 118 -3.73 5.61 10.81
N THR A 119 -3.01 6.54 11.45
CA THR A 119 -3.19 6.92 12.85
C THR A 119 -4.44 7.77 13.07
N LYS A 120 -5.20 8.12 12.02
CA LYS A 120 -6.58 8.61 12.19
C LYS A 120 -7.54 7.52 12.69
N PHE A 121 -7.12 6.25 12.71
CA PHE A 121 -7.93 5.14 13.23
C PHE A 121 -7.73 4.90 14.74
N THR A 122 -6.65 5.40 15.35
CA THR A 122 -6.32 5.06 16.74
C THR A 122 -7.22 5.74 17.77
N GLU A 123 -7.68 6.97 17.56
CA GLU A 123 -8.59 7.64 18.52
C GLU A 123 -9.98 7.03 18.47
N TYR A 124 -10.52 6.80 17.26
CA TYR A 124 -11.81 6.12 17.09
C TYR A 124 -11.79 4.71 17.69
N GLN A 125 -10.78 3.89 17.38
CA GLN A 125 -10.66 2.54 17.94
C GLN A 125 -10.49 2.51 19.45
N LYS A 126 -9.70 3.44 20.03
CA LYS A 126 -9.57 3.58 21.48
C LYS A 126 -10.93 3.86 22.10
N LEU A 127 -11.68 4.77 21.50
CA LEU A 127 -13.03 5.13 21.94
C LEU A 127 -14.03 3.97 21.80
N GLU A 128 -13.94 3.16 20.75
CA GLU A 128 -14.75 1.94 20.60
C GLU A 128 -14.49 0.93 21.71
N PHE A 129 -13.21 0.74 22.06
CA PHE A 129 -12.80 -0.18 23.12
C PHE A 129 -13.23 0.33 24.50
N GLU A 130 -13.10 1.63 24.75
CA GLU A 130 -13.52 2.27 25.99
C GLU A 130 -15.04 2.19 26.19
N ILE A 131 -15.84 2.45 25.15
CA ILE A 131 -17.30 2.28 25.18
C ILE A 131 -17.69 0.83 25.47
N TYR A 132 -17.00 -0.14 24.85
CA TYR A 132 -17.24 -1.56 25.10
C TYR A 132 -16.99 -1.92 26.57
N TYR A 133 -15.85 -1.50 27.13
CA TYR A 133 -15.49 -1.75 28.52
C TYR A 133 -16.48 -1.12 29.49
N LEU A 134 -16.86 0.15 29.28
CA LEU A 134 -17.83 0.85 30.13
C LEU A 134 -19.21 0.17 30.11
N LYS A 135 -19.66 -0.35 28.97
CA LYS A 135 -20.92 -1.11 28.87
C LYS A 135 -20.86 -2.42 29.66
N ASP A 136 -19.74 -3.13 29.57
CA ASP A 136 -19.53 -4.37 30.30
C ASP A 136 -19.55 -4.13 31.82
N GLU A 137 -18.84 -3.10 32.31
CA GLU A 137 -18.85 -2.74 33.73
C GLU A 137 -20.21 -2.24 34.22
N LEU A 138 -20.92 -1.42 33.43
CA LEU A 138 -22.26 -0.94 33.76
C LEU A 138 -23.28 -2.10 33.86
N SER A 139 -23.09 -3.16 33.06
CA SER A 139 -23.94 -4.35 33.12
C SER A 139 -23.78 -5.15 34.42
N LYS A 140 -22.61 -5.02 35.07
CA LYS A 140 -22.26 -5.68 36.33
C LYS A 140 -22.64 -4.84 37.54
N MET A 141 -22.66 -3.51 37.41
CA MET A 141 -22.92 -2.57 38.50
C MET A 141 -23.80 -1.41 38.00
N ASN A 142 -24.97 -1.21 38.62
CA ASN A 142 -25.87 -0.10 38.28
C ASN A 142 -25.33 1.23 38.84
N ASN A 143 -24.30 1.78 38.20
CA ASN A 143 -23.54 2.95 38.65
C ASN A 143 -23.84 4.18 37.78
N SER A 144 -24.40 5.23 38.40
CA SER A 144 -24.78 6.47 37.71
C SER A 144 -23.60 7.29 37.17
N GLU A 145 -22.41 7.15 37.77
CA GLU A 145 -21.21 7.88 37.33
C GLU A 145 -20.63 7.27 36.04
N LEU A 146 -20.50 5.94 35.98
CA LEU A 146 -20.14 5.23 34.75
C LEU A 146 -21.16 5.47 33.62
N ALA A 147 -22.45 5.60 33.94
CA ALA A 147 -23.47 5.91 32.94
C ALA A 147 -23.24 7.29 32.27
N ILE A 148 -22.73 8.27 33.03
CA ILE A 148 -22.39 9.60 32.52
C ILE A 148 -21.13 9.53 31.64
N GLU A 149 -20.09 8.83 32.08
CA GLU A 149 -18.87 8.62 31.29
C GLU A 149 -19.17 7.92 29.96
N LEU A 150 -19.97 6.85 29.99
CA LEU A 150 -20.40 6.13 28.79
C LEU A 150 -21.13 7.06 27.81
N LYS A 151 -22.05 7.88 28.31
CA LYS A 151 -22.80 8.84 27.47
C LYS A 151 -21.89 9.90 26.85
N ASN A 152 -20.89 10.36 27.58
CA ASN A 152 -19.91 11.33 27.07
C ASN A 152 -19.04 10.70 25.98
N ALA A 153 -18.52 9.48 26.19
CA ALA A 153 -17.74 8.75 25.20
C ALA A 153 -18.56 8.45 23.94
N GLU A 154 -19.83 8.05 24.07
CA GLU A 154 -20.73 7.84 22.93
C GLU A 154 -20.97 9.13 22.12
N LYS A 155 -21.10 10.27 22.80
CA LYS A 155 -21.23 11.58 22.14
C LYS A 155 -19.98 11.96 21.37
N GLU A 156 -18.81 11.77 21.97
CA GLU A 156 -17.53 12.02 21.30
C GLU A 156 -17.36 11.12 20.07
N LYS A 157 -17.77 9.84 20.16
CA LYS A 157 -17.75 8.89 19.04
C LYS A 157 -18.56 9.39 17.87
N GLN A 158 -19.76 9.90 18.15
CA GLN A 158 -20.67 10.42 17.15
C GLN A 158 -20.08 11.66 16.45
N GLN A 159 -19.46 12.58 17.19
CA GLN A 159 -18.79 13.74 16.62
C GLN A 159 -17.62 13.36 15.70
N PHE A 160 -16.82 12.37 16.08
CA PHE A 160 -15.76 11.86 15.23
C PHE A 160 -16.31 11.22 13.96
N LYS A 161 -17.40 10.46 14.06
CA LYS A 161 -18.06 9.83 12.91
C LYS A 161 -18.54 10.88 11.89
N GLU A 162 -19.19 11.95 12.35
CA GLU A 162 -19.66 13.05 11.49
C GLU A 162 -18.50 13.75 10.77
N LYS A 163 -17.39 14.02 11.48
CA LYS A 163 -16.18 14.60 10.87
C LYS A 163 -15.58 13.68 9.80
N ILE A 164 -15.57 12.36 10.02
CA ILE A 164 -15.09 11.39 9.04
C ILE A 164 -15.96 11.44 7.79
N GLU A 165 -17.30 11.39 7.94
CA GLU A 165 -18.25 11.47 6.82
C GLU A 165 -18.08 12.77 6.01
N ASP A 166 -17.83 13.90 6.67
CA ASP A 166 -17.57 15.18 6.00
C ASP A 166 -16.26 15.18 5.19
N ILE A 167 -15.20 14.59 5.74
CA ILE A 167 -13.92 14.45 5.04
C ILE A 167 -14.10 13.53 3.83
N GLU A 168 -14.80 12.41 3.97
CA GLU A 168 -15.08 11.48 2.87
C GLU A 168 -15.88 12.16 1.75
N ARG A 169 -16.92 12.93 2.11
CA ARG A 169 -17.67 13.76 1.15
C ARG A 169 -16.75 14.73 0.41
N SER A 170 -15.89 15.44 1.13
CA SER A 170 -14.97 16.44 0.58
C SER A 170 -13.90 15.82 -0.34
N LEU A 171 -13.43 14.62 -0.02
CA LEU A 171 -12.51 13.86 -0.87
C LEU A 171 -13.19 13.39 -2.16
N LEU A 172 -14.44 12.93 -2.07
CA LEU A 172 -15.22 12.51 -3.23
C LEU A 172 -15.42 13.67 -4.22
N THR A 173 -15.78 14.85 -3.71
CA THR A 173 -15.93 16.07 -4.53
C THR A 173 -14.61 16.49 -5.16
N THR A 174 -13.50 16.46 -4.41
CA THR A 174 -12.18 16.82 -4.93
C THR A 174 -11.72 15.88 -6.04
N ASN A 175 -11.93 14.57 -5.89
CA ASN A 175 -11.61 13.58 -6.92
C ASN A 175 -12.43 13.81 -8.19
N LYS A 176 -13.72 14.12 -8.07
CA LYS A 176 -14.58 14.44 -9.21
C LYS A 176 -14.07 15.68 -9.96
N SER A 177 -13.73 16.74 -9.25
CA SER A 177 -13.15 17.96 -9.84
C SER A 177 -11.81 17.70 -10.52
N LEU A 178 -10.97 16.83 -9.93
CA LEU A 178 -9.70 16.41 -10.53
C LEU A 178 -9.91 15.65 -11.85
N ASP A 179 -10.91 14.78 -11.92
CA ASP A 179 -11.24 14.03 -13.13
C ASP A 179 -11.82 14.93 -14.23
N GLU A 180 -12.62 15.93 -13.87
CA GLU A 180 -13.10 16.97 -14.79
C GLU A 180 -11.94 17.82 -15.33
N ALA A 181 -11.01 18.25 -14.46
CA ALA A 181 -9.83 19.00 -14.87
C ALA A 181 -8.91 18.18 -15.81
N LYS A 182 -8.73 16.88 -15.54
CA LYS A 182 -8.01 15.97 -16.43
C LYS A 182 -8.66 15.90 -17.81
N LYS A 183 -9.98 15.71 -17.89
CA LYS A 183 -10.73 15.70 -19.18
C LYS A 183 -10.49 16.97 -19.98
N CYS A 184 -10.65 18.14 -19.36
CA CYS A 184 -10.37 19.43 -20.00
C CYS A 184 -8.92 19.56 -20.51
N PHE A 185 -7.94 19.06 -19.75
CA PHE A 185 -6.53 19.07 -20.16
C PHE A 185 -6.28 18.18 -21.38
N PHE A 186 -6.86 16.98 -21.42
CA PHE A 186 -6.72 16.05 -22.55
C PHE A 186 -7.45 16.54 -23.81
N GLU A 187 -8.63 17.15 -23.68
CA GLU A 187 -9.35 17.76 -24.79
C GLU A 187 -8.57 18.92 -25.41
N LYS A 188 -7.95 19.79 -24.58
CA LYS A 188 -7.07 20.87 -25.06
C LYS A 188 -5.83 20.35 -25.79
N LYS A 189 -5.23 19.25 -25.32
CA LYS A 189 -4.11 18.60 -26.02
C LYS A 189 -4.51 18.05 -27.39
N ARG A 190 -5.68 17.41 -27.48
CA ARG A 190 -6.22 16.87 -28.73
C ARG A 190 -6.56 17.96 -29.75
N PHE A 191 -7.03 19.12 -29.27
CA PHE A 191 -7.21 20.29 -30.12
C PHE A 191 -5.89 20.85 -30.66
N ARG A 192 -4.83 20.91 -29.83
CA ARG A 192 -3.50 21.36 -30.28
C ARG A 192 -2.86 20.43 -31.31
N SER A 193 -2.97 19.11 -31.13
CA SER A 193 -2.43 18.15 -32.11
C SER A 193 -3.12 18.19 -33.47
N ASN A 194 -4.39 18.63 -33.52
CA ASN A 194 -5.12 18.77 -34.79
C ASN A 194 -4.73 20.05 -35.57
N PHE A 195 -4.16 21.06 -34.90
CA PHE A 195 -3.67 22.28 -35.57
C PHE A 195 -2.27 22.12 -36.16
N GLU A 196 -1.44 21.24 -35.59
CA GLU A 196 -0.08 20.95 -36.09
C GLU A 196 -0.06 20.08 -37.36
N HIS A 197 -1.21 19.54 -37.79
CA HIS A 197 -1.36 18.79 -39.05
C HIS A 197 -1.84 19.62 -40.25
N TYR A 198 -2.05 20.93 -40.08
CA TYR A 198 -2.49 21.85 -41.14
C TYR A 198 -1.43 22.90 -41.54
N GLN A 199 -0.15 22.65 -41.23
CA GLN A 199 1.01 23.37 -41.75
C GLN A 199 1.97 22.40 -42.44
#